data_AF-A0A0A0HW21-F1
#
_entry.id   AF-A0A0A0HW21-F1
#
_cell.length_a   1.000
_cell.length_b   1.000
_cell.length_c   1.000
_cell.angle_alpha   90.00
_cell.angle_beta   90.00
_cell.angle_gamma   90.00
#
_symmetry.space_group_name_H-M   'P 1'
#
loop_
_entity.id
_entity.type
_entity.pdbx_description
1 polymer ?
#
loop_
_entity_poly.entity_id
_entity_poly.type
_entity_poly.pdbx_seq_one_letter_code
_entity_poly.pdbx_strand_id
1 'polypeptide(L)'
;MKYTGKLDFNMNGEYAIYTGDKYIPISSMLNSMLGDEVKVRILNKNDKELFKDQGIILREKLITNGSNQSNLYTYRVNGQDLDSVLWDNVGKKITFILHNGNKNKATEEEDIR
;
A
#
# COMPACT_ATOMS: atom_id res chain seq x y z
N MET A 1 3.23 6.73 -8.01
CA MET A 1 3.65 7.43 -6.78
C MET A 1 4.80 6.64 -6.15
N LYS A 2 5.77 7.32 -5.53
CA LYS A 2 6.94 6.71 -4.87
C LYS A 2 7.23 7.46 -3.58
N TYR A 3 7.33 6.74 -2.46
CA TYR A 3 7.63 7.29 -1.14
C TYR A 3 8.73 6.48 -0.48
N THR A 4 9.71 7.14 0.13
CA THR A 4 10.84 6.49 0.80
C THR A 4 10.98 7.05 2.20
N GLY A 5 11.03 6.18 3.21
CA GLY A 5 11.07 6.60 4.60
C GLY A 5 10.94 5.41 5.55
N LYS A 6 10.80 5.69 6.83
CA LYS A 6 10.55 4.67 7.85
C LYS A 6 9.07 4.26 7.78
N LEU A 7 8.79 2.97 7.67
CA LEU A 7 7.43 2.48 7.79
C LEU A 7 7.01 2.46 9.26
N ASP A 8 5.92 3.13 9.58
CA ASP A 8 5.30 3.12 10.90
C ASP A 8 3.90 2.49 10.80
N PHE A 9 3.40 2.00 11.94
CA PHE A 9 2.06 1.45 12.11
C PHE A 9 1.43 2.05 13.37
N ASN A 10 0.23 2.61 13.27
CA ASN A 10 -0.40 3.34 14.36
C ASN A 10 -1.41 2.47 15.15
N MET A 11 -1.94 3.01 16.26
CA MET A 11 -2.94 2.33 17.10
C MET A 11 -4.30 2.11 16.41
N ASN A 12 -4.56 2.78 15.29
CA ASN A 12 -5.78 2.58 14.49
C ASN A 12 -5.63 1.43 13.48
N GLY A 13 -4.46 0.77 13.43
CA GLY A 13 -4.20 -0.31 12.50
C GLY A 13 -3.79 0.18 11.10
N GLU A 14 -3.23 1.38 10.99
CA GLU A 14 -2.89 2.00 9.71
C GLU A 14 -1.38 2.13 9.52
N TYR A 15 -0.94 1.86 8.29
CA TYR A 15 0.43 2.05 7.85
C TYR A 15 0.65 3.46 7.31
N ALA A 16 1.80 4.04 7.67
CA ALA A 16 2.28 5.30 7.11
C ALA A 16 3.80 5.29 6.91
N ILE A 17 4.28 6.05 5.92
CA ILE A 17 5.72 6.26 5.73
C ILE A 17 6.10 7.61 6.31
N TYR A 18 6.95 7.62 7.34
CA TYR A 18 7.59 8.82 7.84
C TYR A 18 8.82 9.14 6.99
N THR A 19 8.77 10.29 6.31
CA THR A 19 9.81 10.73 5.37
C THR A 19 10.91 11.57 6.02
N GLY A 20 10.75 11.93 7.31
CA GLY A 20 11.65 12.80 8.07
C GLY A 20 11.02 14.13 8.48
N ASP A 21 10.03 14.58 7.72
CA ASP A 21 9.27 15.83 7.90
C ASP A 21 7.75 15.60 7.95
N LYS A 22 7.26 14.55 7.28
CA LYS A 22 5.82 14.23 7.21
C LYS A 22 5.53 12.73 7.19
N TYR A 23 4.29 12.41 7.57
CA TYR A 23 3.69 11.09 7.45
C TYR A 23 2.87 10.98 6.16
N ILE A 24 3.17 9.96 5.35
CA ILE A 24 2.41 9.61 4.15
C ILE A 24 1.48 8.43 4.48
N PRO A 25 0.14 8.60 4.48
CA PRO A 25 -0.79 7.58 4.94
C PRO A 25 -1.02 6.49 3.87
N ILE A 26 -0.22 5.42 3.91
CA ILE A 26 -0.28 4.33 2.92
C ILE A 26 -1.62 3.59 2.99
N SER A 27 -2.13 3.29 4.18
CA SER A 27 -3.44 2.63 4.32
C SER A 27 -4.58 3.43 3.70
N SER A 28 -4.60 4.77 3.86
CA SER A 28 -5.60 5.62 3.22
C SER A 28 -5.50 5.57 1.69
N MET A 29 -4.28 5.58 1.14
CA MET A 29 -4.05 5.44 -0.30
C MET A 29 -4.55 4.08 -0.82
N LEU A 30 -4.23 2.99 -0.13
CA LEU A 30 -4.68 1.65 -0.49
C LEU A 30 -6.21 1.52 -0.40
N ASN A 31 -6.81 2.07 0.66
CA ASN A 31 -8.26 2.08 0.86
C ASN A 31 -8.99 2.86 -0.25
N SER A 32 -8.41 3.97 -0.73
CA SER A 32 -8.99 4.75 -1.84
C SER A 32 -8.97 4.02 -3.18
N MET A 33 -8.20 2.93 -3.29
CA MET A 33 -8.02 2.15 -4.52
C MET A 33 -8.63 0.75 -4.41
N LEU A 34 -9.41 0.45 -3.36
CA LEU A 34 -10.04 -0.88 -3.22
C LEU A 34 -10.90 -1.20 -4.44
N GLY A 35 -10.65 -2.37 -5.04
CA GLY A 35 -11.30 -2.78 -6.29
C GLY A 35 -10.62 -2.31 -7.57
N ASP A 36 -9.66 -1.37 -7.50
CA ASP A 36 -8.88 -0.94 -8.66
C ASP A 36 -7.71 -1.89 -8.93
N GLU A 37 -7.33 -1.98 -10.20
CA GLU A 37 -6.08 -2.60 -10.61
C GLU A 37 -4.89 -1.66 -10.32
N VAL A 38 -3.97 -2.13 -9.49
CA VAL A 38 -2.78 -1.40 -9.08
C VAL A 38 -1.53 -2.23 -9.32
N LYS A 39 -0.40 -1.55 -9.46
CA LYS A 39 0.93 -2.14 -9.42
C LYS A 39 1.65 -1.65 -8.18
N VAL A 40 2.00 -2.56 -7.28
CA VAL A 40 2.67 -2.27 -6.01
C VAL A 40 4.07 -2.86 -6.04
N ARG A 41 5.05 -2.08 -5.59
CA ARG A 41 6.41 -2.55 -5.38
C ARG A 41 6.96 -1.97 -4.09
N ILE A 42 7.57 -2.84 -3.27
CA ILE A 42 8.22 -2.45 -2.02
C ILE A 42 9.68 -2.88 -2.08
N LEU A 43 10.58 -1.93 -1.80
CA LEU A 43 12.02 -2.17 -1.69
C LEU A 43 12.47 -1.91 -0.26
N ASN A 44 13.48 -2.64 0.20
CA ASN A 44 14.16 -2.31 1.45
C ASN A 44 15.18 -1.16 1.26
N LYS A 45 15.89 -0.81 2.33
CA LYS A 45 16.92 0.24 2.33
C LYS A 45 18.10 0.04 1.36
N ASN A 46 18.30 -1.20 0.86
CA ASN A 46 19.35 -1.57 -0.08
C ASN A 46 18.80 -1.79 -1.50
N ASP A 47 17.59 -1.27 -1.79
CA ASP A 47 16.87 -1.45 -3.05
C ASP A 47 16.55 -2.92 -3.42
N LYS A 48 16.68 -3.85 -2.47
CA LYS A 48 16.22 -5.23 -2.66
C LYS A 48 14.70 -5.28 -2.59
N GLU A 49 14.12 -5.95 -3.57
CA GLU A 49 12.68 -6.17 -3.66
C GLU A 49 12.16 -7.06 -2.52
N LEU A 50 11.16 -6.55 -1.81
CA LEU A 50 10.42 -7.25 -0.76
C LEU A 50 9.04 -7.71 -1.26
N PHE A 51 8.47 -6.93 -2.18
CA PHE A 51 7.18 -7.22 -2.79
C PHE A 51 7.13 -6.60 -4.19
N LYS A 52 6.53 -7.31 -5.14
CA LYS A 52 6.19 -6.78 -6.46
C LYS A 52 5.04 -7.59 -7.03
N ASP A 53 3.90 -6.93 -7.16
CA ASP A 53 2.74 -7.54 -7.80
C ASP A 53 1.88 -6.48 -8.50
N GLN A 54 1.01 -6.95 -9.38
CA GLN A 54 0.01 -6.18 -10.08
C GLN A 54 -1.32 -6.93 -10.06
N GLY A 55 -2.38 -6.23 -9.71
CA GLY A 55 -3.74 -6.74 -9.77
C GLY A 55 -4.67 -5.92 -8.89
N ILE A 56 -5.85 -6.49 -8.63
CA ILE A 56 -6.85 -5.83 -7.80
C ILE A 56 -6.37 -5.79 -6.36
N ILE A 57 -6.43 -4.60 -5.76
CA ILE A 57 -6.22 -4.47 -4.31
C ILE A 57 -7.50 -4.78 -3.55
N LEU A 58 -7.36 -5.68 -2.58
CA LEU A 58 -8.43 -6.13 -1.72
C LEU A 58 -8.04 -5.94 -0.26
N ARG A 59 -9.06 -5.82 0.58
CA ARG A 59 -8.93 -5.75 2.03
C ARG A 59 -9.77 -6.88 2.62
N GLU A 60 -9.11 -7.87 3.21
CA GLU A 60 -9.76 -9.04 3.81
C GLU A 60 -9.84 -8.86 5.32
N LYS A 61 -10.98 -9.23 5.92
CA LYS A 61 -11.11 -9.18 7.38
C LYS A 61 -10.28 -10.30 8.00
N LEU A 62 -9.46 -9.97 9.00
CA LEU A 62 -8.65 -10.96 9.71
C LEU A 62 -9.55 -11.83 10.59
N ILE A 63 -9.61 -13.13 10.32
CA ILE A 63 -10.34 -14.10 11.13
C ILE A 63 -9.34 -14.81 12.05
N THR A 64 -9.37 -14.49 13.35
CA THR A 64 -8.57 -15.19 14.37
C THR A 64 -9.46 -16.17 15.13
N ASN A 65 -9.12 -17.47 15.09
CA ASN A 65 -9.69 -18.57 15.87
C ASN A 65 -11.16 -18.40 16.30
N GLY A 66 -12.07 -18.47 15.33
CA GLY A 66 -13.51 -18.63 15.58
C GLY A 66 -14.27 -17.39 16.05
N SER A 67 -13.61 -16.23 16.24
CA SER A 67 -14.30 -14.98 16.53
C SER A 67 -14.17 -14.00 15.36
N ASN A 68 -15.32 -13.58 14.83
CA ASN A 68 -15.42 -12.52 13.80
C ASN A 68 -15.28 -11.10 14.43
N GLN A 69 -14.74 -11.01 15.65
CA GLN A 69 -14.72 -9.77 16.45
C GLN A 69 -13.50 -8.88 16.18
N SER A 70 -12.51 -9.35 15.41
CA SER A 70 -11.38 -8.51 15.03
C SER A 70 -11.81 -7.49 13.98
N ASN A 71 -11.56 -6.21 14.24
CA ASN A 71 -11.67 -5.13 13.25
C ASN A 71 -10.38 -4.95 12.44
N LEU A 72 -9.47 -5.93 12.51
CA LEU A 72 -8.24 -5.94 11.73
C LEU A 72 -8.52 -6.47 10.33
N TYR A 73 -7.78 -5.94 9.37
CA TYR A 73 -7.89 -6.33 7.99
C TYR A 73 -6.50 -6.42 7.39
N THR A 74 -6.33 -7.31 6.41
CA THR A 74 -5.09 -7.50 5.67
C THR A 74 -5.26 -7.00 4.24
N TYR A 75 -4.21 -6.38 3.71
CA TYR A 75 -4.14 -6.01 2.30
C TYR A 75 -3.62 -7.16 1.44
N ARG A 76 -4.29 -7.37 0.30
CA ARG A 76 -3.79 -8.25 -0.76
C ARG A 76 -3.77 -7.53 -2.09
N VAL A 77 -2.81 -7.87 -2.94
CA VAL A 77 -2.77 -7.48 -4.34
C VAL A 77 -2.69 -8.77 -5.14
N ASN A 78 -3.65 -9.00 -6.05
CA ASN A 78 -3.70 -10.23 -6.86
C ASN A 78 -3.64 -11.54 -6.01
N GLY A 79 -4.24 -11.51 -4.82
CA GLY A 79 -4.21 -12.62 -3.87
C GLY A 79 -2.91 -12.79 -3.07
N GLN A 80 -1.83 -12.08 -3.43
CA GLN A 80 -0.59 -12.06 -2.66
C GLN A 80 -0.71 -11.20 -1.42
N ASP A 81 -0.14 -11.67 -0.32
CA ASP A 81 -0.19 -11.04 0.99
C ASP A 81 0.76 -9.83 1.05
N LEU A 82 0.19 -8.64 0.86
CA LEU A 82 0.91 -7.38 1.00
C LEU A 82 1.07 -7.00 2.47
N ASP A 83 0.11 -7.37 3.32
CA ASP A 83 0.06 -7.00 4.73
C ASP A 83 1.22 -7.56 5.52
N SER A 84 1.52 -8.85 5.37
CA SER A 84 2.66 -9.49 6.02
C SER A 84 3.98 -8.81 5.65
N VAL A 85 4.15 -8.40 4.38
CA VAL A 85 5.35 -7.66 3.96
C VAL A 85 5.42 -6.29 4.62
N LEU A 86 4.31 -5.56 4.73
CA LEU A 86 4.29 -4.28 5.44
C LEU A 86 4.60 -4.48 6.93
N TRP A 87 3.94 -5.43 7.58
CA TRP A 87 4.13 -5.74 9.00
C TRP A 87 5.58 -6.09 9.34
N ASP A 88 6.19 -7.00 8.60
CA ASP A 88 7.60 -7.43 8.79
C ASP A 88 8.61 -6.28 8.61
N ASN A 89 8.18 -5.16 8.03
CA ASN A 89 9.02 -4.01 7.74
C ASN A 89 8.65 -2.75 8.54
N VAL A 90 7.72 -2.83 9.48
CA VAL A 90 7.49 -1.76 10.46
C VAL A 90 8.79 -1.47 11.20
N GLY A 91 9.08 -0.17 11.40
CA GLY A 91 10.32 0.31 11.99
C GLY A 91 11.49 0.42 11.01
N LYS A 92 11.40 -0.19 9.81
CA LYS A 92 12.49 -0.22 8.83
C LYS A 92 12.30 0.86 7.77
N LYS A 93 13.41 1.31 7.18
CA LYS A 93 13.38 2.17 5.99
C LYS A 93 13.01 1.33 4.78
N ILE A 94 11.96 1.73 4.08
CA ILE A 94 11.49 1.12 2.83
C ILE A 94 11.27 2.18 1.75
N THR A 95 11.17 1.72 0.51
CA THR A 95 10.62 2.49 -0.60
C THR A 95 9.34 1.82 -1.07
N PHE A 96 8.23 2.53 -0.99
CA PHE A 96 6.91 2.09 -1.44
C PHE A 96 6.55 2.78 -2.76
N ILE A 97 6.20 1.97 -3.76
CA ILE A 97 5.86 2.43 -5.10
C ILE A 97 4.48 1.88 -5.45
N LEU A 98 3.57 2.77 -5.83
CA LEU A 98 2.19 2.45 -6.17
C LEU A 98 1.81 3.15 -7.46
N HIS A 99 1.44 2.39 -8.49
CA HIS A 99 0.88 2.91 -9.74
C HIS A 99 -0.57 2.44 -9.85
N ASN A 100 -1.48 3.36 -10.15
CA ASN A 100 -2.87 3.00 -10.49
C ASN A 100 -2.94 2.77 -12.01
N GLY A 101 -3.47 1.63 -12.44
CA GLY A 101 -3.62 1.29 -13.86
C GLY A 101 -4.53 2.25 -14.64
N ASN A 102 -5.40 2.99 -13.95
CA ASN A 102 -6.41 3.86 -14.58
C ASN A 102 -5.96 5.31 -14.86
N LYS A 103 -4.72 5.71 -14.53
CA LYS A 103 -4.24 7.09 -14.74
C LYS A 103 -3.50 7.35 -16.07
N ASN A 104 -3.90 6.68 -17.15
CA ASN A 104 -3.47 7.01 -18.52
C ASN A 104 -4.67 7.27 -19.47
N LYS A 105 -5.72 7.95 -19.00
CA LYS A 105 -6.65 8.70 -19.86
C LYS A 105 -7.00 10.02 -19.16
N ALA A 106 -6.90 11.12 -19.91
CA ALA A 106 -7.20 12.51 -19.52
C ALA A 106 -6.10 13.31 -18.77
N THR A 107 -5.00 13.58 -19.46
CA THR A 107 -4.35 14.91 -19.46
C THR A 107 -3.64 15.09 -20.80
N GLU A 108 -4.42 15.15 -21.87
CA GLU A 108 -3.95 15.54 -23.22
C GLU A 108 -5.18 15.72 -24.12
N GLU A 109 -6.14 16.56 -23.72
CA GLU A 109 -7.21 17.04 -24.61
C GLU A 109 -7.93 18.21 -23.90
N GLU A 110 -7.43 19.43 -24.14
CA GLU A 110 -8.14 20.72 -24.20
C GLU A 110 -7.14 21.88 -23.97
N ASP A 111 -6.18 21.99 -24.88
CA ASP A 111 -5.49 23.27 -25.15
C ASP A 111 -5.36 23.46 -26.67
N ILE A 112 -6.44 23.11 -27.39
CA ILE A 112 -6.65 23.48 -28.79
C ILE A 112 -8.11 23.93 -28.91
N ARG A 113 -8.35 25.21 -28.70
CA ARG A 113 -9.16 26.07 -29.57
C ARG A 113 -9.07 27.53 -29.14
#